data_AF-A0A2S6X7Z2-F1
#
_entry.id   AF-A0A2S6X7Z2-F1
#
_cell.length_a   1.000
_cell.length_b   1.000
_cell.length_c   1.000
_cell.angle_alpha   90.00
_cell.angle_beta   90.00
_cell.angle_gamma   90.00
#
_symmetry.space_group_name_H-M   'P 1'
#
loop_
_entity.id
_entity.type
_entity.pdbx_description
1 polymer ?
#
loop_
_entity_poly.entity_id
_entity_poly.type
_entity_poly.pdbx_seq_one_letter_code
_entity_poly.pdbx_strand_id
1 'polypeptide(L)'
;MGARDIGDLDGYYLHAVEAKAEKTITLADYIAQANREAIHAGQPFGCAVVKRRMKGTADGYVVRDVRTDVRLITRLKIMEEALQDADYDRWYDIDEELREAA
;
A
#
# COMPACT_ATOMS: atom_id res chain seq x y z
N MET A 1 13.16 18.14 -8.97
CA MET A 1 12.70 17.33 -7.82
C MET A 1 13.91 16.97 -6.97
N GLY A 2 13.88 17.23 -5.67
CA GLY A 2 15.03 17.12 -4.77
C GLY A 2 15.15 15.71 -4.17
N ALA A 3 16.37 15.29 -3.82
CA ALA A 3 16.71 13.94 -3.36
C ALA A 3 16.10 13.51 -2.00
N ARG A 4 15.12 14.24 -1.47
CA ARG A 4 14.41 13.96 -0.20
C ARG A 4 12.89 13.86 -0.37
N ASP A 5 12.41 13.74 -1.61
CA ASP A 5 10.99 13.50 -1.88
C ASP A 5 10.70 12.02 -1.61
N ILE A 6 10.08 11.73 -0.46
CA ILE A 6 9.82 10.37 0.06
C ILE A 6 8.37 9.93 -0.29
N GLY A 7 7.62 10.78 -1.00
CA GLY A 7 6.18 10.65 -1.25
C GLY A 7 5.38 11.65 -0.42
N ASP A 8 4.07 11.74 -0.68
CA ASP A 8 3.18 12.72 -0.05
C ASP A 8 2.86 12.40 1.43
N LEU A 9 2.96 11.12 1.82
CA LEU A 9 2.67 10.66 3.18
C LEU A 9 3.82 9.83 3.73
N ASP A 10 4.34 10.25 4.88
CA ASP A 10 5.25 9.45 5.70
C ASP A 10 4.45 8.54 6.66
N GLY A 11 4.98 7.35 6.95
CA GLY A 11 4.38 6.39 7.89
C GLY A 11 3.31 5.45 7.33
N TYR A 12 2.99 5.50 6.03
CA TYR A 12 2.13 4.47 5.43
C TYR A 12 2.92 3.17 5.26
N TYR A 13 2.58 2.17 6.07
CA TYR A 13 3.41 0.98 6.28
C TYR A 13 3.87 0.34 4.95
N LEU A 14 5.18 0.28 4.74
CA LEU A 14 5.86 -0.30 3.57
C LEU A 14 5.56 0.34 2.21
N HIS A 15 4.93 1.53 2.16
CA HIS A 15 4.63 2.20 0.89
C HIS A 15 5.24 3.59 0.81
N ALA A 16 5.67 3.97 -0.39
CA ALA A 16 5.67 5.37 -0.81
C ALA A 16 4.30 5.69 -1.42
N VAL A 17 3.68 6.78 -0.96
CA VAL A 17 2.30 7.12 -1.30
C VAL A 17 2.24 8.41 -2.09
N GLU A 18 1.52 8.35 -3.21
CA GLU A 18 1.08 9.52 -3.95
C GLU A 18 -0.39 9.83 -3.59
N ALA A 19 -0.67 10.97 -2.97
CA ALA A 19 -2.01 11.37 -2.53
C ALA A 19 -2.67 12.28 -3.57
N LYS A 20 -3.77 11.82 -4.18
CA LYS A 20 -4.44 12.52 -5.28
C LYS A 20 -5.86 12.95 -4.93
N ALA A 21 -6.16 14.22 -5.20
CA ALA A 21 -7.49 14.82 -5.06
C ALA A 21 -7.82 15.67 -6.30
N GLU A 22 -7.87 15.01 -7.47
CA GLU A 22 -7.96 15.68 -8.78
C GLU A 22 -9.31 15.44 -9.46
N LYS A 23 -9.66 16.30 -10.44
CA LYS A 23 -10.90 16.18 -11.23
C LYS A 23 -10.80 15.07 -12.28
N THR A 24 -9.64 14.95 -12.91
CA THR A 24 -9.32 13.96 -13.94
C THR A 24 -8.37 12.96 -13.32
N ILE A 25 -8.72 11.68 -13.33
CA ILE A 25 -7.93 10.61 -12.70
C ILE A 25 -7.09 9.93 -13.79
N THR A 26 -5.77 9.99 -13.66
CA THR A 26 -4.82 9.31 -14.56
C THR A 26 -4.02 8.24 -13.80
N LEU A 27 -4.64 7.08 -13.58
CA LEU A 27 -4.08 6.01 -12.76
C LEU A 27 -2.67 5.57 -13.20
N ALA A 28 -2.43 5.47 -14.50
CA ALA A 28 -1.13 5.08 -15.03
C ALA A 28 0.01 6.04 -14.62
N ASP A 29 -0.24 7.34 -14.66
CA ASP A 29 0.76 8.36 -14.31
C ASP A 29 1.05 8.34 -12.81
N TYR A 30 -0.01 8.25 -12.00
CA TYR A 30 0.11 8.22 -10.55
C TYR A 30 0.93 7.01 -10.08
N ILE A 31 0.69 5.83 -10.67
CA ILE A 31 1.42 4.61 -10.32
C ILE A 31 2.86 4.64 -10.83
N ALA A 32 3.10 5.19 -12.02
CA ALA A 32 4.46 5.38 -12.52
C ALA A 32 5.28 6.31 -11.61
N GLN A 33 4.65 7.36 -11.06
CA GLN A 33 5.28 8.26 -10.09
C GLN A 33 5.53 7.55 -8.75
N ALA A 34 4.51 6.97 -8.13
CA ALA A 34 4.62 6.32 -6.83
C ALA A 34 5.68 5.20 -6.83
N ASN A 35 5.78 4.42 -7.91
CA ASN A 35 6.81 3.37 -8.02
C ASN A 35 8.23 3.93 -8.15
N ARG A 36 8.44 5.08 -8.79
CA ARG A 36 9.75 5.75 -8.82
C ARG A 36 10.11 6.28 -7.44
N GLU A 37 9.16 6.89 -6.75
CA GLU A 37 9.36 7.43 -5.41
C GLU A 37 9.64 6.34 -4.37
N ALA A 38 8.99 5.18 -4.49
CA ALA A 38 9.28 4.01 -3.65
C ALA A 38 10.77 3.62 -3.68
N ILE A 39 11.40 3.67 -4.86
CA ILE A 39 12.84 3.39 -5.01
C ILE A 39 13.68 4.43 -4.25
N HIS A 40 13.36 5.71 -4.40
CA HIS A 40 14.08 6.79 -3.71
C HIS A 40 13.88 6.76 -2.19
N ALA A 41 12.67 6.41 -1.76
CA ALA A 41 12.27 6.28 -0.36
C ALA A 41 12.78 4.98 0.30
N GLY A 42 13.36 4.05 -0.46
CA GLY A 42 13.74 2.72 0.03
C GLY A 42 12.53 1.86 0.45
N GLN A 43 11.33 2.20 -0.04
CA GLN A 43 10.10 1.47 0.25
C GLN A 43 9.90 0.36 -0.77
N PRO A 44 9.36 -0.81 -0.35
CA PRO A 44 9.17 -1.94 -1.24
C PRO A 44 8.02 -1.74 -2.25
N PHE A 45 7.05 -0.88 -1.94
CA PHE A 45 5.84 -0.70 -2.74
C PHE A 45 5.55 0.79 -2.99
N GLY A 46 5.08 1.11 -4.19
CA GLY A 46 4.43 2.39 -4.48
C GLY A 46 2.92 2.20 -4.53
N CYS A 47 2.15 3.18 -4.07
CA CYS A 47 0.71 3.23 -4.31
C CYS A 47 0.21 4.66 -4.49
N ALA A 48 -0.97 4.78 -5.10
CA ALA A 48 -1.69 6.04 -5.12
C ALA A 48 -2.94 5.95 -4.23
N VAL A 49 -3.13 6.93 -3.35
CA VAL A 49 -4.39 7.12 -2.61
C VAL A 49 -5.20 8.19 -3.33
N VAL A 50 -6.23 7.77 -4.04
CA VAL A 50 -7.03 8.64 -4.91
C VAL A 50 -8.38 8.90 -4.26
N LYS A 51 -8.59 10.12 -3.77
CA LYS A 51 -9.87 10.54 -3.18
C LYS A 51 -10.97 10.57 -4.24
N ARG A 52 -12.13 9.97 -3.95
CA ARG A 52 -13.32 10.10 -4.80
C ARG A 52 -13.86 11.53 -4.75
N ARG A 53 -14.12 12.11 -5.92
CA ARG A 53 -14.59 13.50 -6.04
C ARG A 53 -15.90 13.72 -5.28
N MET A 54 -16.01 14.86 -4.58
CA MET A 54 -17.16 15.24 -3.74
C MET A 54 -17.48 14.28 -2.58
N LYS A 55 -16.53 13.41 -2.21
CA LYS A 55 -16.69 12.44 -1.12
C LYS A 55 -15.63 12.62 -0.03
N GLY A 56 -15.80 11.93 1.10
CA GLY A 56 -14.81 11.92 2.18
C GLY A 56 -13.52 11.23 1.74
N THR A 57 -12.43 11.40 2.50
CA THR A 57 -11.19 10.65 2.25
C THR A 57 -11.37 9.14 2.43
N ALA A 58 -12.28 8.73 3.32
CA ALA A 58 -12.65 7.32 3.51
C ALA A 58 -13.29 6.65 2.28
N ASP A 59 -13.87 7.44 1.36
CA ASP A 59 -14.44 6.93 0.10
C ASP A 59 -13.40 6.84 -1.04
N GLY A 60 -12.11 7.01 -0.72
CA GLY A 60 -11.02 6.96 -1.68
C GLY A 60 -10.68 5.54 -2.16
N TYR A 61 -9.77 5.47 -3.12
CA TYR A 61 -9.22 4.24 -3.65
C TYR A 61 -7.73 4.16 -3.33
N VAL A 62 -7.26 2.96 -2.98
CA VAL A 62 -5.83 2.64 -2.99
C VAL A 62 -5.54 1.90 -4.28
N VAL A 63 -4.65 2.44 -5.10
CA VAL A 63 -4.34 1.90 -6.44
C VAL A 63 -2.90 1.43 -6.48
N ARG A 64 -2.69 0.27 -7.11
CA ARG A 64 -1.40 -0.34 -7.45
C ARG A 64 -1.49 -0.90 -8.87
N ASP A 65 -0.35 -1.02 -9.55
CA ASP A 65 -0.29 -1.90 -10.72
C ASP A 65 -0.27 -3.38 -10.27
N VAL A 66 -0.66 -4.27 -11.19
CA VAL A 66 -0.73 -5.72 -10.91
C VAL A 66 0.62 -6.28 -10.45
N ARG A 67 1.73 -5.76 -10.98
CA ARG A 67 3.08 -6.25 -10.60
C ARG A 67 3.38 -5.93 -9.14
N THR A 68 3.07 -4.73 -8.69
CA THR A 68 3.29 -4.25 -7.33
C THR A 68 2.34 -4.95 -6.38
N ASP A 69 1.10 -5.19 -6.79
CA ASP A 69 0.13 -5.95 -6.01
C ASP A 69 0.56 -7.41 -5.81
N VAL A 70 1.02 -8.09 -6.87
CA VAL A 70 1.58 -9.44 -6.76
C VAL A 70 2.75 -9.50 -5.79
N ARG A 71 3.66 -8.51 -5.83
CA ARG A 71 4.78 -8.42 -4.87
C ARG A 71 4.29 -8.24 -3.42
N LEU A 72 3.27 -7.41 -3.21
CA LEU A 72 2.67 -7.21 -1.88
C LEU A 72 2.03 -8.49 -1.36
N ILE A 73 1.17 -9.13 -2.14
CA ILE A 73 0.47 -10.36 -1.76
C ILE A 73 1.46 -11.51 -1.54
N THR A 74 2.52 -11.60 -2.37
CA THR A 74 3.57 -12.60 -2.18
C THR A 74 4.31 -12.39 -0.86
N ARG A 75 4.67 -11.15 -0.54
CA ARG A 75 5.32 -10.84 0.75
C ARG A 75 4.40 -11.18 1.92
N LEU A 76 3.11 -10.83 1.85
CA LEU A 76 2.14 -11.16 2.89
C LEU A 76 2.05 -12.67 3.09
N LYS A 77 1.86 -13.42 2.00
CA LYS A 77 1.82 -14.89 2.03
C LYS A 77 3.03 -15.50 2.73
N ILE A 78 4.24 -15.05 2.40
CA ILE A 78 5.47 -15.56 3.00
C ILE A 78 5.51 -15.26 4.51
N MET A 79 5.04 -14.09 4.94
CA MET A 79 5.00 -13.74 6.38
C MET A 79 3.92 -14.52 7.13
N GLU A 80 2.76 -14.76 6.51
CA GLU A 80 1.72 -15.65 7.05
C GLU A 80 2.24 -17.07 7.26
N GLU A 81 2.85 -17.66 6.22
CA GLU A 81 3.44 -19.01 6.29
C GLU A 81 4.56 -19.07 7.33
N ALA A 82 5.42 -18.05 7.40
CA ALA A 82 6.50 -18.00 8.38
C ALA A 82 5.98 -17.91 9.83
N LEU A 83 4.87 -17.19 10.07
CA LEU A 83 4.28 -17.11 11.41
C LEU A 83 3.57 -18.42 11.78
N GLN A 84 2.84 -19.02 10.84
CA GLN A 84 2.24 -20.35 11.04
C GLN A 84 3.27 -21.41 11.42
N ASP A 85 4.42 -21.40 10.73
CA ASP A 85 5.52 -22.34 10.99
C ASP A 85 6.22 -22.08 12.34
N ALA A 86 6.31 -20.82 12.77
CA ALA A 86 7.03 -20.43 13.98
C ALA A 86 6.18 -20.50 15.25
N ASP A 87 4.89 -20.12 15.17
CA ASP A 87 3.97 -20.03 16.30
C ASP A 87 2.50 -20.06 15.79
N TYR A 88 1.99 -21.28 15.58
CA TYR A 88 0.66 -21.50 15.00
C TYR A 88 -0.47 -20.95 15.89
N ASP A 89 -0.38 -21.16 17.21
CA ASP A 89 -1.43 -20.69 18.13
C ASP A 89 -1.52 -19.16 18.09
N ARG A 90 -0.37 -18.48 18.08
CA ARG A 90 -0.35 -17.02 17.94
C ARG A 90 -0.89 -16.55 16.60
N TRP A 91 -0.56 -17.25 15.51
CA TRP A 91 -1.12 -16.95 14.19
C TRP A 91 -2.65 -17.09 14.19
N TYR A 92 -3.17 -18.19 14.75
CA TYR A 92 -4.59 -18.48 14.80
C TYR A 92 -5.38 -17.40 15.55
N ASP A 93 -4.89 -17.00 16.74
CA ASP A 93 -5.52 -15.95 17.54
C ASP A 93 -5.61 -14.62 16.76
N ILE A 94 -4.56 -14.25 16.02
CA ILE A 94 -4.53 -13.03 15.21
C ILE A 94 -5.51 -13.12 14.03
N ASP A 95 -5.54 -14.25 13.33
CA ASP A 95 -6.46 -14.47 12.20
C ASP A 95 -7.92 -14.46 12.65
N GLU A 96 -8.24 -15.02 13.81
CA GLU A 96 -9.57 -14.96 14.42
C GLU A 96 -9.97 -13.50 14.74
N GLU A 97 -9.11 -12.76 15.46
CA GLU A 97 -9.36 -11.35 15.81
C GLU A 97 -9.62 -10.48 14.56
N LEU A 98 -8.81 -10.66 13.51
CA LEU A 98 -8.94 -9.88 12.27
C LEU A 98 -10.22 -10.21 11.49
N ARG A 99 -10.68 -11.46 11.51
CA ARG A 99 -11.93 -11.86 10.83
C ARG A 99 -13.16 -11.34 11.54
N GLU A 100 -13.13 -11.25 12.88
CA GLU A 100 -14.24 -10.71 13.65
C GLU A 100 -14.35 -9.19 13.58
N ALA A 101 -13.24 -8.49 13.33
CA ALA A 101 -13.20 -7.03 13.18
C ALA A 101 -13.65 -6.50 11.80
N ALA A 102 -13.78 -7.38 10.79
CA ALA A 102 -14.08 -7.04 9.39
C ALA A 102 -15.58 -6.96 9.09
#